data_AF-A0A0P0ESZ6-F1
#
_entry.id   AF-A0A0P0ESZ6-F1
#
_cell.length_a   1.000
_cell.length_b   1.000
_cell.length_c   1.000
_cell.angle_alpha   90.00
_cell.angle_beta   90.00
_cell.angle_gamma   90.00
#
_symmetry.space_group_name_H-M   'P 1'
#
loop_
_entity.id
_entity.type
_entity.pdbx_description
1 polymer ?
#
loop_
_entity_poly.entity_id
_entity_poly.type
_entity_poly.pdbx_seq_one_letter_code
_entity_poly.pdbx_strand_id
1 'polypeptide(L)'
;METLPLGWPHVILLLVAAQRLGELVVAQRNTRRLLAEGAQEVGAAHYPLFVGLHAGWLALLFAVVPADAPINGWLLALFVLLQAGRVWVIATLGRFWTTRIVTLPGAPLVRRGPFRWVRHPNYLVVAGELAVLPLVFGAWWIAALATLLNVPLTLHRIRVEDGALSGRRALRSAGSTAS
;
A
#
# COMPACT_ATOMS: atom_id res chain seq x y z
N MET A 1 19.91 -11.81 29.71
CA MET A 1 19.15 -11.50 28.48
C MET A 1 17.76 -12.05 28.68
N GLU A 2 16.84 -11.27 29.25
CA GLU A 2 15.44 -11.66 29.30
C GLU A 2 14.95 -11.78 27.85
N THR A 3 14.59 -12.98 27.45
CA THR A 3 13.90 -13.18 26.18
C THR A 3 12.60 -12.41 26.28
N LEU A 4 12.44 -11.34 25.49
CA LEU A 4 11.13 -10.74 25.29
C LEU A 4 10.18 -11.90 24.95
N PRO A 5 9.13 -12.18 25.74
CA PRO A 5 8.24 -13.28 25.45
C PRO A 5 7.53 -12.94 24.14
N LEU A 6 8.03 -13.46 23.01
CA LEU A 6 7.39 -13.24 21.71
C LEU A 6 6.23 -14.20 21.60
N GLY A 7 5.05 -13.66 21.30
CA GLY A 7 3.85 -14.45 21.04
C GLY A 7 3.38 -14.37 19.59
N TRP A 8 2.27 -15.04 19.28
CA TRP A 8 1.67 -15.05 17.94
C TRP A 8 1.42 -13.66 17.34
N PRO A 9 0.98 -12.62 18.10
CA PRO A 9 0.88 -11.26 17.57
C PRO A 9 2.20 -10.75 17.00
N HIS A 10 3.31 -10.97 17.71
CA HIS A 10 4.63 -10.52 17.29
C HIS A 10 5.11 -11.26 16.03
N VAL A 11 4.83 -12.57 15.93
CA VAL A 11 5.12 -13.35 14.73
C VAL A 11 4.36 -12.80 13.52
N ILE A 12 3.06 -12.51 13.67
CA ILE A 12 2.24 -11.91 12.60
C ILE A 12 2.83 -10.55 12.20
N LEU A 13 3.17 -9.69 13.15
CA LEU A 13 3.76 -8.38 12.88
C LEU A 13 5.11 -8.49 12.15
N LEU A 14 5.97 -9.43 12.54
CA LEU A 14 7.26 -9.68 11.86
C LEU A 14 7.05 -10.19 10.43
N LEU A 15 6.07 -11.06 10.20
CA LEU A 15 5.71 -11.51 8.85
C LEU A 15 5.23 -10.36 7.98
N VAL A 16 4.36 -9.50 8.52
CA VAL A 16 3.91 -8.28 7.83
C VAL A 16 5.09 -7.35 7.55
N ALA A 17 5.98 -7.15 8.51
CA ALA A 17 7.18 -6.32 8.33
C ALA A 17 8.09 -6.88 7.22
N ALA A 18 8.38 -8.19 7.25
CA ALA A 18 9.17 -8.86 6.23
C ALA A 18 8.55 -8.73 4.83
N GLN A 19 7.22 -8.88 4.74
CA GLN A 19 6.50 -8.64 3.50
C GLN A 19 6.63 -7.19 3.01
N ARG A 20 6.48 -6.19 3.89
CA ARG A 20 6.66 -4.76 3.51
C ARG A 20 8.06 -4.50 2.97
N LEU A 21 9.08 -5.12 3.56
CA LEU A 21 10.46 -5.02 3.05
C LEU A 21 10.60 -5.68 1.68
N GLY A 22 10.06 -6.87 1.48
CA GLY A 22 10.07 -7.55 0.16
C GLY A 22 9.38 -6.71 -0.92
N GLU A 23 8.25 -6.10 -0.57
CA GLU A 23 7.52 -5.15 -1.40
C GLU A 23 8.34 -3.91 -1.75
N LEU A 24 9.07 -3.33 -0.79
CA LEU A 24 9.98 -2.22 -1.08
C LEU A 24 11.08 -2.60 -2.06
N VAL A 25 11.64 -3.81 -1.95
CA VAL A 25 12.64 -4.32 -2.90
C VAL A 25 12.06 -4.44 -4.31
N VAL A 26 10.86 -5.03 -4.45
CA VAL A 26 10.17 -5.14 -5.74
C VAL A 26 9.86 -3.75 -6.31
N ALA A 27 9.30 -2.85 -5.52
CA ALA A 27 8.98 -1.49 -5.92
C ALA A 27 10.24 -0.74 -6.38
N GLN A 28 11.35 -0.85 -5.65
CA GLN A 28 12.60 -0.18 -6.01
C GLN A 28 13.18 -0.72 -7.31
N ARG A 29 13.12 -2.04 -7.55
CA ARG A 29 13.53 -2.65 -8.82
C ARG A 29 12.69 -2.12 -9.98
N ASN A 30 11.36 -2.05 -9.81
CA ASN A 30 10.45 -1.51 -10.81
C ASN A 30 10.69 -0.02 -11.07
N THR A 31 10.84 0.80 -10.02
CA THR A 31 11.15 2.22 -10.14
C THR A 31 12.43 2.44 -10.95
N ARG A 32 13.53 1.74 -10.64
CA ARG A 32 14.79 1.87 -11.39
C ARG A 32 14.62 1.53 -12.87
N ARG A 33 13.89 0.46 -13.19
CA ARG A 33 13.60 0.06 -14.57
C ARG A 33 12.78 1.12 -15.30
N LEU A 34 11.72 1.62 -14.68
CA LEU A 34 10.85 2.64 -15.28
C LEU A 34 11.60 3.95 -15.52
N LEU A 35 12.43 4.39 -14.56
CA LEU A 35 13.24 5.60 -14.72
C LEU A 35 14.26 5.43 -15.86
N ALA A 36 14.87 4.26 -16.01
CA ALA A 36 15.77 3.97 -17.13
C ALA A 36 15.04 3.99 -18.50
N GLU A 37 13.74 3.77 -18.52
CA GLU A 37 12.87 3.87 -19.71
C GLU A 37 12.33 5.30 -19.94
N GLY A 38 12.79 6.29 -19.16
CA GLY A 38 12.36 7.68 -19.29
C GLY A 38 11.10 8.05 -18.48
N ALA A 39 10.71 7.22 -17.51
CA ALA A 39 9.68 7.61 -16.57
C ALA A 39 10.16 8.75 -15.66
N GLN A 40 9.20 9.49 -15.10
CA GLN A 40 9.45 10.56 -14.14
C GLN A 40 8.79 10.23 -12.81
N GLU A 41 9.48 10.54 -11.71
CA GLU A 41 8.91 10.46 -10.37
C GLU A 41 8.19 11.77 -10.04
N VAL A 42 6.95 11.67 -9.54
CA VAL A 42 6.13 12.81 -9.14
C VAL A 42 5.81 12.69 -7.65
N GLY A 43 5.82 13.80 -6.92
CA GLY A 43 5.41 13.78 -5.51
C GLY A 43 6.37 13.08 -4.55
N ALA A 44 7.66 12.99 -4.89
CA ALA A 44 8.68 12.35 -4.04
C ALA A 44 8.69 12.86 -2.58
N ALA A 45 8.33 14.13 -2.36
CA ALA A 45 8.32 14.78 -1.05
C ALA A 45 7.42 14.09 -0.01
N HIS A 46 6.28 13.51 -0.40
CA HIS A 46 5.37 12.86 0.54
C HIS A 46 5.64 11.37 0.72
N TYR A 47 6.54 10.76 -0.08
CA TYR A 47 6.85 9.34 0.02
C TYR A 47 7.42 8.92 1.40
N PRO A 48 8.37 9.67 2.01
CA PRO A 48 8.87 9.35 3.34
C PRO A 48 7.79 9.31 4.42
N LEU A 49 6.70 10.10 4.27
CA LEU A 49 5.59 10.10 5.21
C LEU A 49 4.86 8.75 5.24
N PHE A 50 4.68 8.10 4.08
CA PHE A 50 4.10 6.76 4.03
C PHE A 50 5.01 5.72 4.67
N VAL A 51 6.33 5.79 4.40
CA VAL A 51 7.30 4.88 5.03
C VAL A 51 7.29 5.05 6.55
N GLY A 52 7.34 6.29 7.03
CA GLY A 52 7.26 6.61 8.45
C GLY A 52 5.96 6.16 9.10
N LEU A 53 4.82 6.36 8.44
CA LEU A 53 3.53 5.89 8.92
C LEU A 53 3.52 4.37 9.10
N HIS A 54 3.94 3.60 8.09
CA HIS A 54 3.94 2.14 8.16
C HIS A 54 4.96 1.59 9.16
N ALA A 55 6.17 2.17 9.20
CA ALA A 55 7.20 1.76 10.14
C ALA A 55 6.79 2.08 11.59
N GLY A 56 6.30 3.29 11.84
CA GLY A 56 5.80 3.71 13.14
C GLY A 56 4.60 2.90 13.60
N TRP A 57 3.67 2.59 12.69
CA TRP A 57 2.52 1.73 12.97
C TRP A 57 2.93 0.31 13.36
N LEU A 58 3.85 -0.33 12.62
CA LEU A 58 4.36 -1.66 12.97
C LEU A 58 5.14 -1.64 14.28
N ALA A 59 6.00 -0.64 14.49
CA ALA A 59 6.78 -0.51 15.72
C ALA A 59 5.88 -0.30 16.94
N LEU A 60 4.84 0.54 16.80
CA LEU A 60 3.87 0.80 17.86
C LEU A 60 3.05 -0.44 18.21
N LEU A 61 2.59 -1.18 17.21
CA LEU A 61 1.91 -2.46 17.43
C LEU A 61 2.82 -3.45 18.15
N PHE A 62 4.07 -3.58 17.70
CA PHE A 62 5.04 -4.50 18.30
C PHE A 62 5.38 -4.13 19.74
N ALA A 63 5.41 -2.83 20.07
CA ALA A 63 5.72 -2.37 21.42
C ALA A 63 4.53 -2.45 22.39
N VAL A 64 3.30 -2.24 21.91
CA VAL A 64 2.12 -2.11 22.79
C VAL A 64 1.28 -3.38 22.87
N VAL A 65 1.24 -4.21 21.82
CA VAL A 65 0.41 -5.41 21.81
C VAL A 65 1.07 -6.50 22.68
N PRO A 66 0.40 -7.00 23.74
CA PRO A 66 0.93 -8.07 24.56
C PRO A 66 1.17 -9.37 23.77
N ALA A 67 2.11 -10.19 24.23
CA ALA A 67 2.45 -11.45 23.59
C ALA A 67 1.31 -12.47 23.60
N ASP A 68 0.52 -12.44 24.65
CA ASP A 68 -0.65 -13.27 24.90
C ASP A 68 -1.96 -12.61 24.43
N ALA A 69 -1.88 -11.48 23.72
CA ALA A 69 -3.07 -10.79 23.23
C ALA A 69 -3.97 -11.73 22.41
N PRO A 70 -5.27 -11.78 22.70
CA PRO A 70 -6.18 -12.65 21.98
C PRO A 70 -6.27 -12.21 20.52
N ILE A 71 -6.24 -13.20 19.62
CA ILE A 71 -6.35 -12.97 18.18
C ILE A 71 -7.80 -13.19 17.75
N ASN A 72 -8.43 -12.13 17.24
CA ASN A 72 -9.75 -12.26 16.64
C ASN A 72 -9.64 -12.96 15.27
N GLY A 73 -10.02 -14.24 15.21
CA GLY A 73 -9.93 -15.05 14.00
C GLY A 73 -10.70 -14.52 12.80
N TRP A 74 -11.85 -13.88 13.00
CA TRP A 74 -12.64 -13.27 11.92
C TRP A 74 -11.94 -12.07 11.31
N LEU A 75 -11.37 -11.21 12.15
CA LEU A 75 -10.59 -10.05 11.70
C LEU A 75 -9.27 -10.49 11.06
N LEU A 76 -8.64 -11.56 11.56
CA LEU A 76 -7.46 -12.13 10.94
C LEU A 76 -7.79 -12.69 9.55
N ALA A 77 -8.92 -13.39 9.39
CA ALA A 77 -9.38 -13.87 8.10
C ALA A 77 -9.64 -12.71 7.13
N LEU A 78 -10.28 -11.63 7.60
CA LEU A 78 -10.46 -10.40 6.81
C LEU A 78 -9.11 -9.78 6.42
N PHE A 79 -8.13 -9.75 7.33
CA PHE A 79 -6.78 -9.29 7.04
C PHE A 79 -6.13 -10.15 5.95
N VAL A 80 -6.24 -11.48 6.02
CA VAL A 80 -5.74 -12.39 4.98
C VAL A 80 -6.42 -12.14 3.62
N LEU A 81 -7.72 -11.81 3.60
CA LEU A 81 -8.40 -11.41 2.35
C LEU A 81 -7.85 -10.10 1.78
N LEU A 82 -7.55 -9.12 2.64
CA LEU A 82 -6.88 -7.87 2.21
C LEU A 82 -5.49 -8.16 1.62
N GLN A 83 -4.75 -9.08 2.24
CA GLN A 83 -3.44 -9.53 1.75
C GLN A 83 -3.55 -10.22 0.37
N ALA A 84 -4.58 -11.04 0.14
CA ALA A 84 -4.86 -11.60 -1.17
C ALA A 84 -5.19 -10.49 -2.20
N GLY A 85 -5.99 -9.50 -1.79
CA GLY A 85 -6.27 -8.30 -2.60
C GLY A 85 -5.00 -7.54 -2.97
N ARG A 86 -4.05 -7.39 -2.05
CA ARG A 86 -2.74 -6.79 -2.31
C ARG A 86 -1.96 -7.55 -3.36
N VAL A 87 -1.80 -8.86 -3.18
CA VAL A 87 -1.06 -9.71 -4.12
C VAL A 87 -1.69 -9.61 -5.51
N TRP A 88 -3.02 -9.57 -5.60
CA TRP A 88 -3.72 -9.37 -6.86
C TRP A 88 -3.46 -8.01 -7.52
N VAL A 89 -3.43 -6.92 -6.73
CA VAL A 89 -3.05 -5.58 -7.22
C VAL A 89 -1.62 -5.58 -7.76
N ILE A 90 -0.66 -6.12 -6.98
CA ILE A 90 0.75 -6.19 -7.36
C ILE A 90 0.90 -7.01 -8.65
N ALA A 91 0.29 -8.19 -8.72
CA ALA A 91 0.33 -9.06 -9.90
C ALA A 91 -0.30 -8.40 -11.13
N THR A 92 -1.40 -7.66 -10.95
CA THR A 92 -2.10 -6.99 -12.05
C THR A 92 -1.28 -5.87 -12.67
N LEU A 93 -0.63 -5.05 -11.83
CA LEU A 93 0.25 -3.96 -12.26
C LEU A 93 1.61 -4.48 -12.75
N GLY A 94 2.11 -5.57 -12.17
CA GLY A 94 3.38 -6.21 -12.53
C GLY A 94 4.55 -5.22 -12.46
N ARG A 95 5.22 -5.01 -13.60
CA ARG A 95 6.36 -4.08 -13.72
C ARG A 95 6.04 -2.62 -13.43
N PHE A 96 4.77 -2.23 -13.46
CA PHE A 96 4.32 -0.86 -13.17
C PHE A 96 4.03 -0.64 -11.68
N TRP A 97 4.00 -1.70 -10.86
CA TRP A 97 3.76 -1.55 -9.43
C TRP A 97 4.98 -0.92 -8.75
N THR A 98 4.78 0.24 -8.14
CA THR A 98 5.81 0.96 -7.38
C THR A 98 5.16 1.60 -6.15
N THR A 99 5.95 1.80 -5.09
CA THR A 99 5.51 2.52 -3.88
C THR A 99 5.63 4.04 -4.03
N ARG A 100 6.30 4.53 -5.08
CA ARG A 100 6.42 5.94 -5.48
C ARG A 100 5.45 6.23 -6.63
N ILE A 101 5.07 7.48 -6.86
CA ILE A 101 4.29 7.81 -8.07
C ILE A 101 5.30 7.95 -9.21
N VAL A 102 5.36 6.93 -10.08
CA VAL A 102 6.25 6.92 -11.24
C VAL A 102 5.41 6.89 -12.51
N THR A 103 5.65 7.86 -13.38
CA THR A 103 4.87 8.07 -14.59
C THR A 103 5.72 7.92 -15.84
N LEU A 104 5.47 6.87 -16.61
CA LEU A 104 6.06 6.66 -17.93
C LEU A 104 5.15 7.26 -19.03
N PRO A 105 5.59 8.30 -19.77
CA PRO A 105 4.83 8.83 -20.90
C PRO A 105 4.50 7.72 -21.91
N GLY A 106 3.29 7.72 -22.47
CA GLY A 106 2.85 6.71 -23.45
C GLY A 106 2.51 5.31 -22.90
N ALA A 107 2.81 4.99 -21.64
CA ALA A 107 2.46 3.69 -21.07
C ALA A 107 0.93 3.51 -20.94
N PRO A 108 0.37 2.35 -21.30
CA PRO A 108 -1.06 2.10 -21.24
C PRO A 108 -1.57 2.07 -19.79
N LEU A 109 -2.76 2.63 -19.56
CA LEU A 109 -3.42 2.55 -18.25
C LEU A 109 -3.98 1.15 -18.03
N VAL A 110 -3.60 0.52 -16.93
CA VAL A 110 -4.10 -0.80 -16.53
C VAL A 110 -5.57 -0.70 -16.11
N ARG A 111 -6.45 -1.47 -16.77
CA ARG A 111 -7.90 -1.52 -16.49
C ARG A 111 -8.43 -2.93 -16.23
N ARG A 112 -7.55 -3.92 -16.13
CA ARG A 112 -7.87 -5.32 -15.82
C ARG A 112 -7.74 -5.59 -14.33
N GLY A 113 -8.19 -6.77 -13.88
CA GLY A 113 -8.09 -7.17 -12.47
C GLY A 113 -8.86 -6.19 -11.56
N PRO A 114 -8.34 -5.83 -10.37
CA PRO A 114 -9.05 -4.99 -9.41
C PRO A 114 -9.36 -3.56 -9.92
N PHE A 115 -8.61 -3.11 -10.93
CA PHE A 115 -8.78 -1.79 -11.55
C PHE A 115 -10.06 -1.67 -12.40
N ARG A 116 -10.80 -2.77 -12.61
CA ARG A 116 -12.11 -2.73 -13.29
C ARG A 116 -13.24 -2.21 -12.40
N TRP A 117 -13.11 -2.36 -11.08
CA TRP A 117 -14.15 -1.98 -10.12
C TRP A 117 -13.87 -0.63 -9.47
N VAL A 118 -12.59 -0.34 -9.20
CA VAL A 118 -12.16 0.88 -8.52
C VAL A 118 -10.90 1.43 -9.17
N ARG A 119 -10.74 2.76 -9.17
CA ARG A 119 -9.58 3.41 -9.82
C ARG A 119 -8.27 3.11 -9.10
N HIS A 120 -8.31 3.04 -7.77
CA HIS A 120 -7.14 2.94 -6.93
C HIS A 120 -7.24 1.80 -5.90
N PRO A 121 -7.33 0.53 -6.35
CA PRO A 121 -7.53 -0.62 -5.46
C PRO A 121 -6.41 -0.78 -4.43
N ASN A 122 -5.17 -0.40 -4.78
CA ASN A 122 -4.03 -0.44 -3.86
C ASN A 122 -4.28 0.38 -2.59
N TYR A 123 -4.84 1.58 -2.73
CA TYR A 123 -5.10 2.47 -1.60
C TYR A 123 -6.22 1.97 -0.69
N LEU A 124 -7.24 1.32 -1.26
CA LEU A 124 -8.30 0.68 -0.46
C LEU A 124 -7.75 -0.48 0.37
N VAL A 125 -6.89 -1.31 -0.24
CA VAL A 125 -6.25 -2.43 0.46
C VAL A 125 -5.34 -1.93 1.58
N VAL A 126 -4.50 -0.92 1.30
CA VAL A 126 -3.62 -0.31 2.33
C VAL A 126 -4.42 0.28 3.48
N ALA A 127 -5.50 1.02 3.20
CA ALA A 127 -6.36 1.58 4.24
C ALA A 127 -7.02 0.49 5.09
N GLY A 128 -7.53 -0.58 4.44
CA GLY A 128 -8.09 -1.73 5.12
C GLY A 128 -7.08 -2.42 6.03
N GLU A 129 -5.85 -2.65 5.56
CA GLU A 129 -4.82 -3.31 6.37
C GLU A 129 -4.41 -2.51 7.61
N LEU A 130 -4.22 -1.19 7.45
CA LEU A 130 -3.87 -0.29 8.55
C LEU A 130 -4.95 -0.25 9.63
N ALA A 131 -6.22 -0.36 9.23
CA ALA A 131 -7.36 -0.40 10.14
C ALA A 131 -7.57 -1.78 10.76
N VAL A 132 -7.51 -2.86 9.96
CA VAL A 132 -7.90 -4.20 10.40
C VAL A 132 -6.84 -4.86 11.27
N LEU A 133 -5.55 -4.74 10.96
CA LEU A 133 -4.52 -5.47 11.72
C LEU A 133 -4.47 -5.08 13.21
N PRO A 134 -4.55 -3.79 13.62
CA PRO A 134 -4.62 -3.47 15.05
C PRO A 134 -5.87 -4.05 15.71
N LEU A 135 -7.01 -4.08 14.99
CA LEU A 135 -8.26 -4.64 15.50
C LEU A 135 -8.17 -6.16 15.71
N VAL A 136 -7.33 -6.88 14.96
CA VAL A 136 -7.04 -8.31 15.19
C VAL A 136 -6.59 -8.54 16.64
N PHE A 137 -5.84 -7.59 17.20
CA PHE A 137 -5.28 -7.65 18.57
C PHE A 137 -6.06 -6.81 19.58
N GLY A 138 -7.23 -6.27 19.21
CA GLY A 138 -8.04 -5.40 20.07
C GLY A 138 -7.53 -3.96 20.24
N ALA A 139 -6.48 -3.56 19.51
CA ALA A 139 -5.87 -2.23 19.58
C ALA A 139 -6.63 -1.19 18.73
N TRP A 140 -7.90 -0.93 19.07
CA TRP A 140 -8.79 -0.06 18.30
C TRP A 140 -8.28 1.39 18.16
N TRP A 141 -7.60 1.91 19.18
CA TRP A 141 -7.07 3.27 19.14
C TRP A 141 -5.92 3.41 18.13
N ILE A 142 -5.11 2.36 17.95
CA ILE A 142 -4.06 2.31 16.91
C ILE A 142 -4.70 2.28 15.53
N ALA A 143 -5.79 1.51 15.35
CA ALA A 143 -6.55 1.52 14.10
C ALA A 143 -7.12 2.90 13.76
N ALA A 144 -7.70 3.58 14.75
CA ALA A 144 -8.23 4.94 14.59
C ALA A 144 -7.11 5.93 14.23
N LEU A 145 -6.00 5.92 14.97
CA LEU A 145 -4.84 6.78 14.70
C LEU A 145 -4.27 6.53 13.30
N ALA A 146 -4.05 5.27 12.93
CA ALA A 146 -3.53 4.90 11.62
C ALA A 146 -4.47 5.35 10.49
N THR A 147 -5.78 5.21 10.68
CA THR A 147 -6.78 5.68 9.71
C THR A 147 -6.77 7.20 9.57
N LEU A 148 -6.75 7.93 10.68
CA LEU A 148 -6.72 9.40 10.70
C LEU A 148 -5.47 9.96 10.02
N LEU A 149 -4.32 9.30 10.15
CA LEU A 149 -3.08 9.70 9.47
C LEU A 149 -3.06 9.26 8.00
N ASN A 150 -3.54 8.06 7.69
CA ASN A 150 -3.47 7.47 6.36
C ASN A 150 -4.40 8.14 5.35
N VAL A 151 -5.63 8.46 5.75
CA VAL A 151 -6.66 8.97 4.83
C VAL A 151 -6.23 10.30 4.17
N PRO A 152 -5.78 11.33 4.90
CA PRO A 152 -5.35 12.58 4.29
C PRO A 152 -4.14 12.40 3.35
N LEU A 153 -3.15 11.61 3.76
CA LEU A 153 -1.96 11.31 2.95
C LEU A 153 -2.36 10.62 1.64
N THR A 154 -3.21 9.61 1.74
CA THR A 154 -3.70 8.85 0.59
C THR A 154 -4.54 9.72 -0.35
N LEU A 155 -5.42 10.56 0.18
CA LEU A 155 -6.21 11.49 -0.64
C LEU A 155 -5.33 12.51 -1.37
N HIS A 156 -4.32 13.07 -0.70
CA HIS A 156 -3.35 13.97 -1.34
C HIS A 156 -2.60 13.23 -2.46
N ARG A 157 -2.11 12.02 -2.18
CA ARG A 157 -1.40 11.18 -3.13
C ARG A 157 -2.25 10.85 -4.36
N ILE A 158 -3.52 10.49 -4.17
CA ILE A 158 -4.49 10.24 -5.25
C ILE A 158 -4.61 11.47 -6.15
N ARG A 159 -4.73 12.67 -5.58
CA ARG A 159 -4.84 13.91 -6.37
C ARG A 159 -3.59 14.17 -7.21
N VAL A 160 -2.40 13.97 -6.63
CA VAL A 160 -1.12 14.12 -7.33
C VAL A 160 -1.01 13.11 -8.48
N GLU A 161 -1.35 11.85 -8.21
CA GLU A 161 -1.34 10.78 -9.21
C GLU A 161 -2.35 11.05 -10.34
N ASP A 162 -3.59 11.40 -10.00
CA ASP A 162 -4.62 11.72 -10.99
C ASP A 162 -4.25 12.95 -11.84
N GLY A 163 -3.60 13.95 -11.24
CA GLY A 163 -3.02 15.09 -11.95
C GLY A 163 -1.95 14.67 -12.96
N ALA A 164 -1.01 13.80 -12.56
CA ALA A 164 0.04 13.30 -13.43
C ALA A 164 -0.48 12.33 -14.54
N LEU A 165 -1.67 11.77 -14.34
CA LEU A 165 -2.35 10.93 -15.33
C LEU A 165 -3.32 11.71 -16.24
N SER A 166 -3.70 12.94 -15.89
CA SER A 166 -4.71 13.74 -16.60
C SER A 166 -4.38 13.95 -18.09
N GLY A 167 -3.15 14.39 -18.40
CA GLY A 167 -2.70 14.60 -19.78
C GLY A 167 -2.72 13.33 -20.63
N ARG A 168 -2.43 12.17 -20.01
CA ARG A 168 -2.50 10.86 -20.70
C ARG A 168 -3.93 10.39 -20.96
N ARG A 169 -4.88 10.77 -20.10
CA ARG A 169 -6.31 10.49 -20.34
C ARG A 169 -6.84 11.31 -21.52
N ALA A 170 -6.45 12.58 -21.62
CA ALA A 170 -6.86 13.49 -22.69
C ALA A 170 -6.31 13.10 -24.08
N LEU A 171 -5.03 12.72 -24.17
CA LEU A 171 -4.42 12.23 -25.42
C LEU A 171 -5.14 11.00 -25.98
N ARG A 172 -5.71 10.16 -25.10
CA ARG A 172 -6.43 8.96 -25.50
C ARG A 172 -7.88 9.20 -25.89
N SER A 173 -8.58 10.16 -25.27
CA SER A 173 -9.93 10.55 -25.73
C SER A 173 -9.87 11.13 -27.14
N ALA A 174 -8.84 11.93 -27.45
CA ALA A 174 -8.62 12.47 -28.79
C ALA A 174 -8.31 11.37 -29.83
N GLY A 175 -7.54 10.34 -29.47
CA GLY A 175 -7.26 9.21 -30.36
C GLY A 175 -8.44 8.25 -30.56
N SER A 176 -9.38 8.19 -29.62
CA SER A 176 -10.60 7.34 -29.71
C SER A 176 -11.73 7.98 -30.52
N THR A 177 -11.71 9.30 -30.71
CA THR A 177 -12.66 10.03 -31.56
C THR A 177 -12.21 10.12 -33.02
N ALA A 178 -10.98 9.69 -33.31
CA ALA A 178 -10.37 9.74 -34.64
C ALA A 178 -10.34 8.37 -35.36
N SER A 179 -11.03 7.35 -34.81
CA SER A 179 -11.24 6.02 -35.40
C SER A 179 -12.72 5.74 -35.57
#